data_AF-A0A8T3LYU6-F1
#
_entry.id   AF-A0A8T3LYU6-F1
#
_cell.length_a   1.000
_cell.length_b   1.000
_cell.length_c   1.000
_cell.angle_alpha   90.00
_cell.angle_beta   90.00
_cell.angle_gamma   90.00
#
_symmetry.space_group_name_H-M   'P 1'
#
loop_
_entity.id
_entity.type
_entity.pdbx_description
1 polymer ?
#
loop_
_entity_poly.entity_id
_entity_poly.type
_entity_poly.pdbx_seq_one_letter_code
_entity_poly.pdbx_strand_id
1 'polypeptide(L)'
;MAALLVVVFHAYQYSREGTGTSREVYTGTLLHLLFHNLEAPVAWFFVLSGFLLFLPFSRAAIEQRGLPSSRGFLLRRAIRLLPPYYLAIVTVWVWRFSGGEEQVRDLIAHLTFTQVFDRVHIFWTIGPAWSLAVEAQFYLLLAALGPVAYAACARLATRRA
;
A
#
# COMPACT_ATOMS: atom_id res chain seq x y z
N MET A 1 -10.21 -14.90 -4.49
CA MET A 1 -9.80 -14.83 -5.91
C MET A 1 -8.69 -13.79 -6.11
N ALA A 2 -8.88 -12.50 -5.78
CA ALA A 2 -7.83 -11.48 -5.94
C ALA A 2 -6.55 -11.71 -5.12
N ALA A 3 -6.65 -12.09 -3.84
CA ALA A 3 -5.48 -12.35 -3.00
C ALA A 3 -4.59 -13.50 -3.52
N LEU A 4 -5.20 -14.55 -4.10
CA LEU A 4 -4.47 -15.67 -4.71
C LEU A 4 -3.69 -15.22 -5.95
N LEU A 5 -4.28 -14.35 -6.79
CA LEU A 5 -3.59 -13.80 -7.96
C LEU A 5 -2.37 -12.96 -7.55
N VAL A 6 -2.47 -12.18 -6.47
CA VAL A 6 -1.35 -11.42 -5.92
C VAL A 6 -0.24 -12.34 -5.43
N VAL A 7 -0.58 -13.43 -4.73
CA VAL A 7 0.41 -14.41 -4.26
C VAL A 7 1.10 -15.11 -5.44
N VAL A 8 0.34 -15.53 -6.46
CA VAL A 8 0.90 -16.16 -7.67
C VAL A 8 1.84 -15.21 -8.41
N PHE A 9 1.46 -13.93 -8.55
CA PHE A 9 2.30 -12.91 -9.18
C PHE A 9 3.63 -12.73 -8.43
N HIS A 10 3.61 -12.60 -7.10
CA HIS A 10 4.84 -12.44 -6.31
C HIS A 10 5.69 -13.72 -6.28
N ALA A 11 5.07 -14.90 -6.26
CA ALA A 11 5.79 -16.17 -6.37
C ALA A 11 6.50 -16.31 -7.73
N TYR A 12 5.84 -15.91 -8.82
CA TYR A 12 6.43 -15.86 -10.15
C TYR A 12 7.59 -14.84 -10.19
N GLN A 13 7.40 -13.65 -9.64
CA GLN A 13 8.42 -12.60 -9.60
C GLN A 13 9.67 -13.03 -8.80
N TYR A 14 9.49 -13.68 -7.65
CA TYR A 14 10.59 -14.24 -6.85
C TYR A 14 11.36 -15.34 -7.60
N SER A 15 10.66 -16.17 -8.40
CA SER A 15 11.32 -17.19 -9.22
C SER A 15 12.22 -16.62 -10.33
N ARG A 16 11.99 -15.36 -10.76
CA ARG A 16 12.81 -14.66 -11.77
C ARG A 16 14.20 -14.27 -11.24
N GLU A 17 14.32 -13.97 -9.95
CA GLU A 17 15.57 -13.50 -9.34
C GLU A 17 16.53 -14.65 -8.98
N GLY A 18 16.02 -15.87 -8.78
CA GLY A 18 16.81 -17.00 -8.28
C GLY A 18 17.60 -17.82 -9.32
N THR A 19 17.32 -17.69 -10.63
CA THR A 19 17.83 -18.65 -11.64
C THR A 19 19.16 -18.28 -12.30
N GLY A 20 19.69 -17.08 -12.12
CA GLY A 20 21.00 -16.67 -12.70
C GLY A 20 21.07 -16.63 -14.24
N THR A 21 20.04 -17.10 -14.94
CA THR A 21 19.87 -17.04 -16.38
C THR A 21 19.03 -15.83 -16.76
N SER A 22 19.53 -14.98 -17.65
CA SER A 22 18.84 -13.81 -18.23
C SER A 22 17.62 -14.15 -19.11
N ARG A 23 17.14 -15.39 -19.07
CA ARG A 23 15.94 -15.86 -19.76
C ARG A 23 14.84 -16.05 -18.73
N GLU A 24 13.78 -15.25 -18.85
CA GLU A 24 12.61 -15.42 -17.98
C GLU A 24 11.98 -16.79 -18.22
N VAL A 25 11.63 -17.49 -17.14
CA VAL A 25 10.77 -18.67 -17.23
C VAL A 25 9.50 -18.22 -17.98
N TYR A 26 9.21 -18.83 -19.14
CA TYR A 26 8.11 -18.48 -20.07
C TYR A 26 8.35 -17.38 -21.13
N THR A 27 9.57 -16.84 -21.30
CA THR A 27 9.86 -15.86 -22.37
C THR A 27 9.37 -16.36 -23.73
N GLY A 28 8.50 -15.57 -24.40
CA GLY A 28 7.92 -15.92 -25.71
C GLY A 28 6.56 -16.64 -25.68
N THR A 29 5.95 -16.85 -24.51
CA THR A 29 4.62 -17.48 -24.38
C THR A 29 3.53 -16.47 -24.03
N LEU A 30 2.26 -16.85 -24.28
CA LEU A 30 1.09 -16.08 -23.84
C LEU A 30 1.05 -15.89 -22.32
N LEU A 31 1.55 -16.86 -21.55
CA LEU A 31 1.61 -16.78 -20.09
C LEU A 31 2.55 -15.67 -19.61
N HIS A 32 3.68 -15.46 -20.28
CA HIS A 32 4.58 -14.35 -19.98
C HIS A 32 3.90 -12.99 -20.23
N LEU A 33 3.17 -12.84 -21.34
CA LEU A 33 2.37 -11.63 -21.58
C LEU A 33 1.29 -11.42 -20.51
N LEU A 34 0.58 -12.47 -20.12
CA LEU A 34 -0.47 -12.36 -19.10
C LEU A 34 0.09 -11.97 -17.73
N PHE A 35 1.18 -12.59 -17.28
CA PHE A 35 1.79 -12.27 -15.98
C PHE A 35 2.46 -10.90 -15.96
N HIS A 36 3.08 -10.47 -17.06
CA HIS A 36 3.67 -9.13 -17.17
C HIS A 36 2.60 -8.03 -17.10
N ASN A 37 1.39 -8.28 -17.60
CA ASN A 37 0.30 -7.30 -17.56
C ASN A 37 -0.41 -7.22 -16.18
N LEU A 38 -0.09 -8.08 -15.22
CA LEU A 38 -0.69 -8.05 -13.88
C LEU A 38 -0.26 -6.85 -13.03
N GLU A 39 0.75 -6.09 -13.44
CA GLU A 39 1.14 -4.83 -12.79
C GLU A 39 0.04 -3.75 -12.92
N ALA A 40 -0.63 -3.67 -14.08
CA ALA A 40 -1.64 -2.64 -14.33
C ALA A 40 -2.86 -2.76 -13.39
N PRO A 41 -3.45 -3.96 -13.14
CA PRO A 41 -4.50 -4.13 -12.14
C PRO A 41 -4.14 -3.65 -10.74
N VAL A 42 -2.87 -3.78 -10.31
CA VAL A 42 -2.42 -3.31 -8.99
C VAL A 42 -2.49 -1.78 -8.93
N ALA A 43 -2.05 -1.08 -9.98
CA ALA A 43 -2.17 0.37 -10.07
C ALA A 43 -3.65 0.82 -10.03
N TRP A 44 -4.53 0.15 -10.79
CA TRP A 44 -5.96 0.43 -10.78
C TRP A 44 -6.60 0.19 -9.41
N PHE A 45 -6.20 -0.86 -8.71
CA PHE A 45 -6.66 -1.13 -7.35
C PHE A 45 -6.32 0.02 -6.40
N PHE A 46 -5.11 0.61 -6.50
CA PHE A 46 -4.73 1.76 -5.69
C PHE A 46 -5.53 3.02 -6.01
N VAL A 47 -5.73 3.32 -7.30
CA VAL A 47 -6.55 4.46 -7.72
C VAL A 47 -7.98 4.34 -7.19
N LEU A 48 -8.59 3.16 -7.36
CA LEU A 48 -9.94 2.88 -6.88
C LEU A 48 -10.02 2.92 -5.36
N SER A 49 -9.01 2.38 -4.67
CA SER A 49 -8.93 2.44 -3.20
C SER A 49 -8.89 3.89 -2.74
N GLY A 50 -7.99 4.72 -3.28
CA GLY A 50 -7.91 6.15 -2.96
C GLY A 50 -9.23 6.89 -3.20
N PHE A 51 -9.90 6.62 -4.33
CA PHE A 51 -11.20 7.21 -4.65
C PHE A 51 -12.30 6.81 -3.65
N LEU A 52 -12.45 5.51 -3.38
CA LEU A 52 -13.45 5.00 -2.44
C LEU A 52 -13.21 5.48 -1.01
N LEU A 53 -11.95 5.69 -0.64
CA LEU A 53 -11.55 6.24 0.65
C LEU A 53 -11.97 7.70 0.80
N PHE A 54 -11.85 8.51 -0.25
CA PHE A 54 -12.23 9.91 -0.25
C PHE A 54 -13.75 10.15 -0.29
N LEU A 55 -14.50 9.22 -0.90
CA LEU A 55 -15.94 9.35 -1.15
C LEU A 55 -16.80 9.77 0.07
N PRO A 56 -16.61 9.23 1.30
CA PRO A 56 -17.39 9.65 2.47
C PRO A 56 -17.14 11.11 2.88
N PHE A 57 -15.91 11.60 2.69
CA PHE A 57 -15.55 12.99 2.99
C PHE A 57 -16.17 13.94 1.97
N SER A 58 -16.16 13.57 0.68
CA SER A 58 -16.83 14.36 -0.36
C SER A 58 -18.33 14.43 -0.13
N ARG A 59 -18.98 13.30 0.21
CA ARG A 59 -20.42 13.28 0.54
C ARG A 59 -20.75 14.14 1.74
N ALA A 60 -19.96 14.05 2.82
CA ALA A 60 -20.16 14.89 4.00
C ALA A 60 -20.05 16.39 3.66
N ALA A 61 -19.11 16.77 2.79
CA ALA A 61 -18.94 18.15 2.35
C ALA A 61 -20.09 18.65 1.46
N ILE A 62 -20.62 17.81 0.56
CA ILE A 62 -21.74 18.16 -0.34
C ILE A 62 -23.06 18.23 0.43
N GLU A 63 -23.32 17.26 1.31
CA GLU A 63 -24.57 17.12 2.06
C GLU A 63 -24.59 18.00 3.33
N GLN A 64 -23.54 18.79 3.59
CA GLN A 64 -23.34 19.57 4.82
C GLN A 64 -23.54 18.76 6.10
N ARG A 65 -23.15 17.48 6.07
CA ARG A 65 -23.20 16.59 7.24
C ARG A 65 -21.93 16.78 8.07
N GLY A 66 -22.02 16.47 9.37
CA GLY A 66 -20.87 16.53 10.27
C GLY A 66 -19.68 15.71 9.76
N LEU A 67 -18.47 16.25 9.90
CA LEU A 67 -17.24 15.63 9.43
C LEU A 67 -17.08 14.22 10.04
N PRO A 68 -16.81 13.18 9.21
CA PRO A 68 -16.44 11.87 9.73
C PRO A 68 -15.22 11.98 10.64
N SER A 69 -15.21 11.26 11.77
CA SER A 69 -14.05 11.25 12.67
C SER A 69 -12.85 10.60 11.98
N SER A 70 -11.89 11.41 11.51
CA SER A 70 -10.63 10.95 10.92
C SER A 70 -9.86 10.03 11.89
N ARG A 71 -9.88 10.35 13.19
CA ARG A 71 -9.24 9.53 14.24
C ARG A 71 -9.89 8.16 14.37
N GLY A 72 -11.22 8.10 14.43
CA GLY A 72 -11.94 6.83 14.51
C GLY A 72 -11.76 5.97 13.26
N PHE A 73 -11.68 6.62 12.09
CA PHE A 73 -11.37 5.95 10.83
C PHE A 73 -9.98 5.32 10.84
N LEU A 74 -8.95 6.08 11.22
CA LEU A 74 -7.57 5.58 11.29
C LEU A 74 -7.45 4.42 12.29
N LEU A 75 -8.04 4.55 13.47
CA LEU A 75 -7.92 3.54 14.53
C LEU A 75 -8.51 2.19 14.12
N ARG A 76 -9.70 2.19 13.51
CA ARG A 76 -10.35 0.95 13.03
C ARG A 76 -9.51 0.23 11.99
N ARG A 77 -8.83 0.97 11.11
CA ARG A 77 -7.95 0.38 10.09
C ARG A 77 -6.62 -0.08 10.69
N ALA A 78 -6.04 0.73 11.57
CA ALA A 78 -4.78 0.41 12.25
C ALA A 78 -4.87 -0.91 13.04
N ILE A 79 -5.92 -1.10 13.84
CA ILE A 79 -6.11 -2.31 14.65
C ILE A 79 -6.26 -3.57 13.78
N ARG A 80 -6.80 -3.44 12.57
CA ARG A 80 -6.97 -4.56 11.65
C ARG A 80 -5.71 -4.87 10.82
N LEU A 81 -4.98 -3.84 10.41
CA LEU A 81 -3.89 -3.96 9.43
C LEU A 81 -2.50 -4.03 10.08
N LEU A 82 -2.24 -3.26 11.14
CA LEU A 82 -0.91 -3.19 11.75
C LEU A 82 -0.48 -4.47 12.45
N PRO A 83 -1.33 -5.15 13.26
CA PRO A 83 -0.88 -6.37 13.95
C PRO A 83 -0.39 -7.48 13.02
N PRO A 84 -1.13 -7.89 11.96
CA PRO A 84 -0.64 -8.93 11.07
C PRO A 84 0.57 -8.46 10.25
N TYR A 85 0.65 -7.18 9.89
CA TYR A 85 1.80 -6.63 9.17
C TYR A 85 3.09 -6.69 9.98
N TYR A 86 3.08 -6.15 11.20
CA TYR A 86 4.26 -6.16 12.04
C TYR A 86 4.68 -7.57 12.42
N LEU A 87 3.71 -8.46 12.68
CA LEU A 87 4.01 -9.86 12.92
C LEU A 87 4.73 -10.48 11.71
N ALA A 88 4.20 -10.32 10.50
CA ALA A 88 4.82 -10.86 9.29
C ALA A 88 6.23 -10.29 9.05
N ILE A 89 6.42 -8.97 9.12
CA ILE A 89 7.71 -8.32 8.90
C ILE A 89 8.73 -8.78 9.92
N VAL A 90 8.41 -8.76 11.22
CA VAL A 90 9.35 -9.16 12.27
C VAL A 90 9.69 -10.64 12.16
N THR A 91 8.71 -11.51 11.92
CA THR A 91 8.96 -12.95 11.77
C THR A 91 9.87 -13.24 10.57
N VAL A 92 9.61 -12.65 9.40
CA VAL A 92 10.42 -12.87 8.21
C VAL A 92 11.82 -12.27 8.39
N TRP A 93 11.91 -11.08 8.99
CA TRP A 93 13.19 -10.41 9.21
C TRP A 93 14.10 -11.22 10.14
N VAL A 94 13.57 -11.66 11.29
CA VAL A 94 14.33 -12.49 12.26
C VAL A 94 14.78 -13.82 11.64
N TRP A 95 13.98 -14.38 10.73
CA TRP A 95 14.33 -15.64 10.08
C TRP A 95 15.40 -15.48 8.99
N ARG A 96 15.42 -14.34 8.29
CA ARG A 96 16.27 -14.12 7.11
C ARG A 96 17.58 -13.38 7.41
N PHE A 97 17.62 -12.58 8.48
CA PHE A 97 18.70 -11.63 8.75
C PHE A 97 19.37 -11.86 10.11
N SER A 98 20.65 -11.48 10.21
CA SER A 98 21.49 -11.67 11.40
C SER A 98 21.73 -10.39 12.21
N GLY A 99 21.23 -9.25 11.75
CA GLY A 99 21.28 -7.96 12.46
C GLY A 99 22.40 -7.02 12.06
N GLY A 100 22.88 -7.08 10.81
CA GLY A 100 23.82 -6.07 10.27
C GLY A 100 23.18 -4.67 10.19
N GLU A 101 24.00 -3.62 10.17
CA GLU A 101 23.54 -2.21 10.18
C GLU A 101 22.50 -1.91 9.08
N GLU A 102 22.78 -2.35 7.85
CA GLU A 102 21.86 -2.18 6.70
C GLU A 102 20.55 -2.95 6.90
N GLN A 103 20.59 -4.13 7.51
CA GLN A 103 19.41 -4.95 7.79
C GLN A 103 18.54 -4.29 8.87
N VAL A 104 19.15 -3.67 9.89
CA VAL A 104 18.41 -2.93 10.91
C VAL A 104 17.78 -1.68 10.30
N ARG A 105 18.48 -0.98 9.41
CA ARG A 105 17.92 0.15 8.65
C ARG A 105 16.72 -0.29 7.81
N ASP A 106 16.81 -1.44 7.14
CA ASP A 106 15.70 -2.05 6.39
C ASP A 106 14.49 -2.34 7.31
N LEU A 107 14.73 -2.90 8.49
CA LEU A 107 13.67 -3.17 9.46
C LEU A 107 12.97 -1.88 9.88
N ILE A 108 13.73 -0.83 10.24
CA ILE A 108 13.18 0.46 10.62
C ILE A 108 12.35 1.05 9.47
N ALA A 109 12.84 0.95 8.23
CA ALA A 109 12.12 1.43 7.06
C ALA A 109 10.77 0.71 6.90
N HIS A 110 10.74 -0.61 7.05
CA HIS A 110 9.52 -1.41 6.98
C HIS A 110 8.55 -1.12 8.13
N LEU A 111 9.05 -0.93 9.36
CA LEU A 111 8.22 -0.60 10.52
C LEU A 111 7.63 0.82 10.43
N THR A 112 8.30 1.73 9.73
CA THR A 112 7.84 3.11 9.55
C THR A 112 7.10 3.34 8.23
N PHE A 113 6.91 2.30 7.42
CA PHE A 113 6.32 2.41 6.07
C PHE A 113 7.08 3.35 5.13
N THR A 114 8.38 3.53 5.35
CA THR A 114 9.26 4.39 4.55
C THR A 114 10.10 3.63 3.53
N GLN A 115 10.07 2.28 3.55
CA GLN A 115 10.78 1.42 2.60
C GLN A 115 10.42 1.70 1.13
N VAL A 116 9.23 2.26 0.86
CA VAL A 116 8.80 2.64 -0.49
C VAL A 116 9.67 3.73 -1.13
N PHE A 117 10.41 4.49 -0.32
CA PHE A 117 11.33 5.51 -0.81
C PHE A 117 12.74 4.96 -1.09
N ASP A 118 13.03 3.74 -0.62
CA ASP A 118 14.31 3.08 -0.81
C ASP A 118 14.21 2.06 -1.95
N ARG A 119 14.67 2.45 -3.14
CA ARG A 119 14.62 1.59 -4.34
C ARG A 119 15.47 0.33 -4.22
N VAL A 120 16.43 0.29 -3.30
CA VAL A 120 17.33 -0.85 -3.11
C VAL A 120 16.68 -1.89 -2.20
N HIS A 121 16.03 -1.43 -1.13
CA HIS A 121 15.55 -2.28 -0.03
C HIS A 121 14.04 -2.57 -0.07
N ILE A 122 13.28 -1.90 -0.93
CA ILE A 122 11.81 -2.02 -1.04
C ILE A 122 11.25 -3.45 -1.11
N PHE A 123 12.02 -4.42 -1.63
CA PHE A 123 11.60 -5.82 -1.79
C PHE A 123 12.35 -6.84 -0.92
N TRP A 124 13.28 -6.40 -0.05
CA TRP A 124 14.21 -7.29 0.66
C TRP A 124 13.54 -8.23 1.68
N THR A 125 12.73 -7.66 2.59
CA THR A 125 12.10 -8.42 3.66
C THR A 125 10.89 -9.19 3.14
N ILE A 126 9.86 -8.48 2.67
CA ILE A 126 8.67 -9.07 2.06
C ILE A 126 8.35 -8.30 0.78
N GLY A 127 8.50 -8.95 -0.37
CA GLY A 127 8.21 -8.37 -1.69
C GLY A 127 6.90 -7.56 -1.76
N PRO A 128 5.73 -8.12 -1.42
CA PRO A 128 4.46 -7.37 -1.47
C PRO A 128 4.27 -6.28 -0.41
N ALA A 129 5.17 -6.09 0.56
CA ALA A 129 4.96 -5.16 1.68
C ALA A 129 4.84 -3.69 1.25
N TRP A 130 5.43 -3.32 0.12
CA TRP A 130 5.34 -1.97 -0.43
C TRP A 130 3.89 -1.53 -0.65
N SER A 131 3.00 -2.46 -1.02
CA SER A 131 1.62 -2.11 -1.33
C SER A 131 0.87 -1.64 -0.08
N LEU A 132 1.13 -2.28 1.06
CA LEU A 132 0.56 -1.90 2.35
C LEU A 132 1.11 -0.57 2.85
N ALA A 133 2.39 -0.27 2.59
CA ALA A 133 2.98 1.02 2.93
C ALA A 133 2.33 2.17 2.16
N VAL A 134 2.11 2.00 0.86
CA VAL A 134 1.36 2.98 0.05
C VAL A 134 -0.06 3.15 0.57
N GLU A 135 -0.73 2.06 0.93
CA GLU A 135 -2.07 2.10 1.52
C GLU A 135 -2.11 2.87 2.85
N ALA A 136 -1.13 2.65 3.73
CA ALA A 136 -0.98 3.39 4.98
C ALA A 136 -0.77 4.89 4.74
N GLN A 137 0.05 5.27 3.75
CA GLN A 137 0.24 6.65 3.35
C GLN A 137 -1.06 7.30 2.84
N PHE A 138 -1.88 6.58 2.06
CA PHE A 138 -3.19 7.09 1.64
C PHE A 138 -4.12 7.36 2.82
N TYR A 139 -4.09 6.53 3.86
CA TYR A 139 -4.88 6.78 5.07
C TYR A 139 -4.43 8.05 5.81
N LEU A 140 -3.12 8.25 5.94
CA LEU A 140 -2.57 9.45 6.57
C LEU A 140 -2.90 10.70 5.77
N LEU A 141 -2.70 10.66 4.44
CA LEU A 141 -3.06 11.74 3.54
C LEU A 141 -4.55 12.08 3.64
N LEU A 142 -5.43 11.09 3.66
CA LEU A 142 -6.86 11.31 3.79
C LEU A 142 -7.24 11.90 5.15
N ALA A 143 -6.63 11.40 6.24
CA ALA A 143 -6.90 11.91 7.57
C ALA A 143 -6.48 13.39 7.72
N ALA A 144 -5.42 13.80 7.01
CA ALA A 144 -4.92 15.18 6.98
C ALA A 144 -5.73 16.07 6.02
N LEU A 145 -5.99 15.61 4.79
CA LEU A 145 -6.65 16.39 3.74
C LEU A 145 -8.18 16.43 3.88
N GLY A 146 -8.80 15.41 4.47
CA GLY A 146 -10.25 15.34 4.67
C GLY A 146 -10.84 16.56 5.40
N PRO A 147 -10.29 16.95 6.57
CA PRO A 147 -10.71 18.17 7.27
C PRO A 147 -10.49 19.45 6.45
N VAL A 148 -9.37 19.54 5.71
CA VAL A 148 -9.04 20.71 4.87
C VAL A 148 -10.04 20.84 3.72
N ALA A 149 -10.33 19.73 3.03
CA ALA A 149 -11.30 19.67 1.94
C ALA A 149 -12.71 20.05 2.43
N TYR A 150 -13.13 19.51 3.58
CA TYR A 150 -14.41 19.89 4.20
C TYR A 150 -14.46 21.38 4.53
N ALA A 151 -13.42 21.93 5.15
CA ALA A 151 -13.36 23.35 5.48
C ALA A 151 -13.37 24.25 4.23
N ALA A 152 -12.70 23.86 3.15
CA ALA A 152 -12.71 24.57 1.88
C ALA A 152 -14.11 24.57 1.25
N CYS A 153 -14.78 23.42 1.20
CA CYS A 153 -16.15 23.31 0.68
C CYS A 153 -17.16 24.11 1.52
N ALA A 154 -17.09 24.03 2.85
CA ALA A 154 -17.96 24.81 3.74
C ALA A 154 -17.79 26.33 3.53
N ARG A 155 -16.54 26.81 3.37
CA ARG A 155 -16.24 28.22 3.09
C ARG A 155 -16.74 28.69 1.72
N LEU A 156 -16.75 27.81 0.71
CA LEU A 156 -17.26 28.14 -0.62
C LEU A 156 -18.79 28.16 -0.66
N ALA A 157 -19.45 27.28 0.12
CA ALA A 157 -20.90 27.26 0.25
C ALA A 157 -21.44 28.53 0.94
N THR A 158 -20.78 28.99 2.01
CA THR A 158 -21.17 30.23 2.71
C THR A 158 -20.91 31.50 1.91
N ARG A 159 -19.97 31.49 0.94
CA ARG A 159 -19.73 32.63 0.04
C ARG A 159 -20.76 32.77 -1.08
N ARG A 160 -21.55 31.72 -1.36
CA ARG A 160 -22.57 31.71 -2.42
C ARG A 160 -23.98 31.97 -1.92
N ALA A 161 -24.20 31.92 -0.60
CA ALA A 161 -25.47 32.25 0.06
C ALA A 161 -25.51 33.74 0.43
#